data_AF-A0A7S3NQE6-F1
#
_entry.id   AF-A0A7S3NQE6-F1
#
_cell.length_a   1.000
_cell.length_b   1.000
_cell.length_c   1.000
_cell.angle_alpha   90.00
_cell.angle_beta   90.00
_cell.angle_gamma   90.00
#
_symmetry.space_group_name_H-M   'P 1'
#
loop_
_entity.id
_entity.type
_entity.pdbx_description
1 polymer ?
#
loop_
_entity_poly.entity_id
_entity_poly.type
_entity_poly.pdbx_seq_one_letter_code
_entity_poly.pdbx_strand_id
1 'polypeptide(L)'
;NIREELLKIDEELHETYYPMKKKCESRAASFASKMILFGVTMAAGQVGGFSYLIYGVYGWDDIEPVTYLVGAFYAWISMVFWFRYKEDWEWSSAYGAFYQRKLARLLKSKSYNEERVKFLENYRSTLKRQLALLQS
;
A
#
# COMPACT_ATOMS: atom_id res chain seq x y z
N ASN A 1 31.18 27.26 -2.41
CA ASN A 1 31.01 26.99 -3.85
C ASN A 1 29.59 26.45 -4.06
N ILE A 2 28.60 27.36 -4.15
CA ILE A 2 27.15 27.03 -4.01
C ILE A 2 26.69 25.97 -5.04
N ARG A 3 27.28 25.98 -6.24
CA ARG A 3 26.99 24.99 -7.30
C ARG A 3 27.49 23.58 -6.96
N GLU A 4 28.68 23.46 -6.35
CA GLU A 4 29.22 22.16 -5.95
C GLU A 4 28.44 21.54 -4.80
N GLU A 5 28.00 22.33 -3.82
CA GLU A 5 27.14 21.84 -2.74
C GLU A 5 25.78 21.37 -3.28
N LEU A 6 25.19 22.12 -4.22
CA LEU A 6 23.94 21.73 -4.85
C LEU A 6 24.08 20.41 -5.63
N LEU A 7 25.19 20.22 -6.35
CA LEU A 7 25.48 18.96 -7.06
C LEU A 7 25.60 17.78 -6.09
N LYS A 8 26.34 17.93 -4.98
CA LYS A 8 26.48 16.88 -3.97
C LYS A 8 25.14 16.48 -3.34
N ILE A 9 24.26 17.45 -3.07
CA ILE A 9 22.93 17.18 -2.52
C ILE A 9 22.03 16.48 -3.53
N ASP A 10 22.05 16.91 -4.80
CA ASP A 10 21.26 16.26 -5.84
C ASP A 10 21.74 14.83 -6.08
N GLU A 11 23.06 14.60 -6.02
CA GLU A 11 23.67 13.27 -6.12
C GLU A 11 23.27 12.38 -4.93
N GLU A 12 23.37 12.86 -3.68
CA GLU A 12 22.96 12.09 -2.50
C GLU A 12 21.47 11.71 -2.55
N LEU A 13 20.59 12.65 -2.95
CA LEU A 13 19.16 12.40 -3.13
C LEU A 13 18.86 11.40 -4.25
N HIS A 14 19.52 11.55 -5.40
CA HIS A 14 19.20 10.78 -6.60
C HIS A 14 19.84 9.39 -6.62
N GLU A 15 21.02 9.21 -6.03
CA GLU A 15 21.69 7.91 -5.95
C GLU A 15 21.20 7.07 -4.78
N THR A 16 20.91 7.68 -3.63
CA THR A 16 20.62 6.93 -2.40
C THR A 16 19.13 6.89 -2.09
N TYR A 17 18.49 8.05 -1.97
CA TYR A 17 17.16 8.14 -1.40
C TYR A 17 16.03 7.82 -2.39
N TYR A 18 16.06 8.34 -3.62
CA TYR A 18 15.06 8.04 -4.64
C TYR A 18 14.98 6.57 -5.05
N PRO A 19 16.08 5.87 -5.38
CA PRO A 19 16.00 4.46 -5.75
C PRO A 19 15.61 3.58 -4.57
N MET A 20 15.99 3.94 -3.33
CA MET A 20 15.51 3.25 -2.13
C MET A 20 13.99 3.39 -1.97
N LYS A 21 13.46 4.61 -2.10
CA LYS A 21 12.02 4.88 -2.02
C LYS A 21 11.27 4.14 -3.12
N LYS A 22 11.71 4.26 -4.37
CA LYS A 22 11.11 3.58 -5.54
C LYS A 22 11.09 2.05 -5.39
N LYS A 23 12.15 1.44 -4.84
CA LYS A 23 12.18 0.00 -4.52
C LYS A 23 11.17 -0.38 -3.44
N CYS A 24 10.93 0.48 -2.46
CA CYS A 24 9.94 0.24 -1.41
C CYS A 24 8.51 0.41 -1.93
N GLU A 25 8.26 1.43 -2.76
CA GLU A 25 6.99 1.67 -3.44
C GLU A 25 6.62 0.51 -4.36
N SER A 26 7.55 0.05 -5.21
CA SER A 26 7.34 -1.11 -6.08
C SER A 26 7.00 -2.37 -5.29
N ARG A 27 7.71 -2.64 -4.18
CA ARG A 27 7.40 -3.79 -3.30
C ARG A 27 6.05 -3.64 -2.60
N ALA A 28 5.69 -2.44 -2.18
CA ALA A 28 4.39 -2.18 -1.55
C ALA A 28 3.24 -2.35 -2.56
N ALA A 29 3.42 -1.86 -3.79
CA ALA A 29 2.45 -2.01 -4.88
C ALA A 29 2.27 -3.49 -5.27
N SER A 30 3.35 -4.23 -5.50
CA SER A 30 3.26 -5.66 -5.80
C SER A 30 2.61 -6.46 -4.67
N PHE A 31 2.84 -6.09 -3.41
CA PHE A 31 2.19 -6.74 -2.27
C PHE A 31 0.69 -6.44 -2.23
N ALA A 32 0.29 -5.18 -2.43
CA ALA A 32 -1.10 -4.77 -2.45
C ALA A 32 -1.87 -5.42 -3.62
N SER A 33 -1.29 -5.46 -4.83
CA SER A 33 -1.89 -6.15 -5.97
C SER A 33 -2.03 -7.66 -5.75
N LYS A 34 -1.02 -8.31 -5.14
CA LYS A 34 -1.10 -9.74 -4.78
C LYS A 34 -2.19 -10.00 -3.73
N MET A 35 -2.38 -9.09 -2.78
CA MET A 35 -3.43 -9.22 -1.77
C MET A 35 -4.83 -9.15 -2.39
N ILE A 36 -5.04 -8.23 -3.34
CA ILE A 36 -6.31 -8.14 -4.08
C ILE A 36 -6.53 -9.40 -4.90
N LEU A 37 -5.52 -9.83 -5.66
CA LEU A 37 -5.61 -11.05 -6.47
C LEU A 37 -5.94 -12.26 -5.60
N PHE A 38 -5.28 -12.39 -4.44
CA PHE A 38 -5.57 -13.43 -3.47
C PHE A 38 -7.03 -13.38 -2.99
N GLY A 39 -7.56 -12.20 -2.68
CA GLY A 39 -8.97 -12.01 -2.30
C GLY A 39 -9.93 -12.47 -3.40
N VAL A 40 -9.64 -12.12 -4.66
CA VAL A 40 -10.46 -12.55 -5.82
C VAL A 40 -10.37 -14.06 -6.04
N THR A 41 -9.18 -14.64 -5.99
CA THR A 41 -8.98 -16.09 -6.13
C THR A 41 -9.65 -16.86 -5.00
N MET A 42 -9.60 -16.35 -3.77
CA MET A 42 -10.28 -16.94 -2.62
C MET A 42 -11.81 -16.90 -2.81
N ALA A 43 -12.36 -15.76 -3.23
CA ALA A 43 -13.79 -15.64 -3.51
C ALA A 43 -14.24 -16.60 -4.62
N ALA A 44 -13.46 -16.71 -5.70
CA ALA A 44 -13.73 -17.65 -6.79
C ALA A 44 -13.66 -19.11 -6.30
N GLY A 45 -12.64 -19.46 -5.51
CA GLY A 45 -12.51 -20.79 -4.91
C GLY A 45 -13.65 -21.13 -3.95
N GLN A 46 -14.16 -20.14 -3.22
CA GLN A 46 -15.29 -20.31 -2.33
C GLN A 46 -16.59 -20.55 -3.08
N VAL A 47 -16.86 -19.80 -4.16
CA VAL A 47 -18.02 -20.02 -5.02
C VAL A 47 -17.94 -21.39 -5.68
N GLY A 48 -16.75 -21.80 -6.15
CA GLY A 48 -16.52 -23.13 -6.70
C GLY A 48 -16.71 -24.23 -5.66
N GLY A 49 -16.20 -24.03 -4.44
CA GLY A 49 -16.34 -24.97 -3.33
C GLY A 49 -17.80 -25.15 -2.90
N PHE A 50 -18.57 -24.06 -2.77
CA PHE A 50 -20.00 -24.15 -2.50
C PHE A 50 -20.76 -24.79 -3.65
N SER A 51 -20.44 -24.46 -4.90
CA SER A 51 -21.04 -25.11 -6.06
C SER A 51 -20.81 -26.63 -6.03
N TYR A 52 -19.58 -27.08 -5.73
CA TYR A 52 -19.29 -28.51 -5.60
C TYR A 52 -20.05 -29.16 -4.45
N LEU A 53 -20.16 -28.48 -3.30
CA LEU A 53 -20.91 -29.01 -2.16
C LEU A 53 -22.41 -29.14 -2.48
N ILE A 54 -23.02 -28.12 -3.12
CA ILE A 54 -24.46 -28.07 -3.46
C ILE A 54 -24.85 -29.10 -4.52
N TYR A 55 -24.01 -29.30 -5.53
CA TYR A 55 -24.34 -30.19 -6.65
C TYR A 55 -23.72 -31.60 -6.53
N GLY A 56 -22.69 -31.78 -5.70
CA GLY A 56 -21.91 -33.01 -5.65
C GLY A 56 -22.06 -33.86 -4.39
N VAL A 57 -22.26 -33.26 -3.21
CA VAL A 57 -22.15 -33.99 -1.92
C VAL A 57 -23.37 -33.82 -1.02
N TYR A 58 -23.91 -32.61 -0.90
CA TYR A 58 -25.01 -32.28 0.01
C TYR A 58 -26.17 -31.64 -0.74
N GLY A 59 -27.38 -31.73 -0.19
CA GLY A 59 -28.53 -31.00 -0.71
C GLY A 59 -28.45 -29.50 -0.37
N TRP A 60 -29.22 -28.69 -1.09
CA TRP A 60 -29.32 -27.25 -0.81
C TRP A 60 -29.77 -26.96 0.64
N ASP A 61 -30.70 -27.74 1.18
CA ASP A 61 -31.21 -27.61 2.57
C ASP A 61 -30.10 -27.71 3.63
N ASP A 62 -29.08 -28.55 3.41
CA ASP A 62 -27.99 -28.73 4.36
C ASP A 62 -26.97 -27.58 4.30
N ILE A 63 -26.86 -26.91 3.15
CA ILE A 63 -25.86 -25.85 2.87
C ILE A 63 -26.40 -24.45 3.14
N GLU A 64 -27.71 -24.24 3.06
CA GLU A 64 -28.37 -22.98 3.39
C GLU A 64 -27.87 -22.36 4.71
N PRO A 65 -27.83 -23.08 5.86
CA PRO A 65 -27.34 -22.48 7.10
C PRO A 65 -25.85 -22.12 7.05
N VAL A 66 -25.04 -22.88 6.31
CA VAL A 66 -23.60 -22.63 6.16
C VAL A 66 -23.36 -21.37 5.34
N THR A 67 -24.08 -21.18 4.23
CA THR A 67 -23.95 -19.98 3.40
C THR A 67 -24.40 -18.73 4.15
N TYR A 68 -25.44 -18.83 4.99
CA TYR A 68 -25.89 -17.73 5.84
C TYR A 68 -24.83 -17.32 6.89
N LEU A 69 -24.22 -18.30 7.57
CA LEU A 69 -23.12 -18.08 8.51
C LEU A 69 -21.93 -17.37 7.86
N VAL A 70 -21.63 -17.74 6.62
CA VAL A 70 -20.51 -17.15 5.87
C VAL A 70 -20.84 -15.73 5.42
N GLY A 71 -22.07 -15.45 4.99
CA GLY A 71 -22.53 -14.09 4.74
C GLY A 71 -22.41 -13.20 5.98
N ALA A 72 -22.84 -13.71 7.14
CA ALA A 72 -22.69 -13.03 8.42
C ALA A 72 -21.21 -12.79 8.76
N PHE A 73 -20.34 -13.77 8.56
CA PHE A 73 -18.90 -13.64 8.76
C PHE A 73 -18.29 -12.51 7.91
N TYR A 74 -18.66 -12.41 6.63
CA TYR A 74 -18.23 -11.32 5.76
C TYR A 74 -18.73 -9.95 6.23
N ALA A 75 -19.97 -9.86 6.69
CA ALA A 75 -20.51 -8.63 7.26
C ALA A 75 -19.73 -8.19 8.52
N TRP A 76 -19.38 -9.15 9.39
CA TRP A 76 -18.55 -8.89 10.58
C TRP A 76 -17.14 -8.41 10.20
N ILE A 77 -16.49 -9.03 9.21
CA ILE A 77 -15.18 -8.57 8.72
C ILE A 77 -15.27 -7.14 8.18
N SER A 78 -16.29 -6.86 7.37
CA SER A 78 -16.52 -5.52 6.82
C SER A 78 -16.72 -4.49 7.93
N MET A 79 -17.50 -4.83 8.96
CA MET A 79 -17.71 -3.99 10.13
C MET A 79 -16.41 -3.75 10.91
N VAL A 80 -15.60 -4.78 11.16
CA VAL A 80 -14.28 -4.64 11.81
C VAL A 80 -13.35 -3.75 10.97
N PHE A 81 -13.38 -3.90 9.65
CA PHE A 81 -12.60 -3.06 8.75
C PHE A 81 -13.06 -1.60 8.84
N TRP A 82 -14.36 -1.35 8.80
CA TRP A 82 -14.94 -0.02 8.96
C TRP A 82 -14.57 0.62 10.30
N PHE A 83 -14.64 -0.12 11.41
CA PHE A 83 -14.16 0.38 12.72
C PHE A 83 -12.67 0.76 12.70
N ARG A 84 -11.87 0.05 11.90
CA ARG A 84 -10.41 0.21 11.88
C ARG A 84 -9.92 1.29 10.92
N TYR A 85 -10.62 1.52 9.82
CA TYR A 85 -10.22 2.45 8.76
C TYR A 85 -11.16 3.65 8.64
N LYS A 86 -12.36 3.61 9.24
CA LYS A 86 -13.42 4.63 9.16
C LYS A 86 -13.80 5.05 7.73
N GLU A 87 -13.45 4.21 6.77
CA GLU A 87 -13.79 4.35 5.37
C GLU A 87 -14.67 3.16 4.99
N ASP A 88 -15.60 3.40 4.07
CA ASP A 88 -16.41 2.33 3.51
C ASP A 88 -15.52 1.33 2.76
N TRP A 89 -15.92 0.06 2.74
CA TRP A 89 -15.16 -0.99 2.06
C TRP A 89 -15.19 -0.75 0.55
N GLU A 90 -14.26 0.06 0.07
CA GLU A 90 -14.01 0.31 -1.33
C GLU A 90 -12.65 -0.28 -1.70
N TRP A 91 -12.59 -1.01 -2.82
CA TRP A 91 -11.36 -1.69 -3.24
C TRP A 91 -10.17 -0.73 -3.45
N SER A 92 -10.46 0.51 -3.82
CA SER A 92 -9.52 1.64 -3.92
C SER A 92 -8.94 2.03 -2.56
N SER A 93 -9.80 2.22 -1.55
CA SER A 93 -9.42 2.53 -0.17
C SER A 93 -8.61 1.40 0.45
N ALA A 94 -9.06 0.15 0.29
CA ALA A 94 -8.35 -1.02 0.79
C ALA A 94 -6.94 -1.16 0.19
N TYR A 95 -6.80 -0.96 -1.13
CA TYR A 95 -5.49 -0.93 -1.79
C TYR A 95 -4.58 0.15 -1.21
N GLY A 96 -5.11 1.38 -1.07
CA GLY A 96 -4.39 2.52 -0.50
C GLY A 96 -3.91 2.25 0.93
N ALA A 97 -4.78 1.70 1.78
CA ALA A 97 -4.47 1.36 3.16
C ALA A 97 -3.39 0.28 3.26
N PHE A 98 -3.48 -0.80 2.47
CA PHE A 98 -2.46 -1.85 2.45
C PHE A 98 -1.12 -1.34 1.90
N TYR A 99 -1.18 -0.54 0.84
CA TYR A 99 0.00 0.09 0.24
C TYR A 99 0.72 0.99 1.23
N GLN A 100 0.02 1.97 1.83
CA GLN A 100 0.63 2.92 2.77
C GLN A 100 1.17 2.22 4.01
N ARG A 101 0.47 1.22 4.55
CA ARG A 101 0.94 0.49 5.74
C ARG A 101 2.18 -0.35 5.44
N LYS A 102 2.23 -1.01 4.28
CA LYS A 102 3.42 -1.77 3.85
C LYS A 102 4.57 -0.83 3.54
N LEU A 103 4.32 0.29 2.87
CA LEU A 103 5.30 1.33 2.58
C LEU A 103 5.90 1.90 3.86
N ALA A 104 5.07 2.34 4.81
CA ALA A 104 5.51 2.87 6.09
C ALA A 104 6.36 1.86 6.89
N ARG A 105 5.97 0.57 6.86
CA ARG A 105 6.76 -0.50 7.49
C ARG A 105 8.11 -0.71 6.80
N LEU A 106 8.16 -0.67 5.46
CA LEU A 106 9.38 -0.83 4.68
C LEU A 106 10.32 0.37 4.82
N LEU A 107 9.78 1.59 4.88
CA LEU A 107 10.54 2.81 5.13
C LEU A 107 11.13 2.80 6.54
N LYS A 108 10.32 2.42 7.55
CA LYS A 108 10.78 2.26 8.94
C LYS A 108 11.85 1.16 9.07
N SER A 109 11.70 0.02 8.39
CA SER A 109 12.67 -1.08 8.49
C SER A 109 14.00 -0.78 7.82
N LYS A 110 14.02 0.13 6.84
CA LYS A 110 15.25 0.56 6.14
C LYS A 110 15.90 1.79 6.76
N SER A 111 15.43 2.25 7.92
CA SER A 111 15.89 3.49 8.55
C SER A 111 15.89 4.68 7.59
N TYR A 112 14.87 4.74 6.71
CA TYR A 112 14.72 5.87 5.80
C TYR A 112 14.40 7.11 6.65
N ASN A 113 15.39 7.98 6.81
CA ASN A 113 15.25 9.18 7.61
C ASN A 113 14.48 10.23 6.81
N GLU A 114 13.15 10.19 6.92
CA GLU A 114 12.24 11.14 6.25
C GLU A 114 12.57 12.59 6.61
N GLU A 115 13.03 12.86 7.83
CA GLU A 115 13.44 14.20 8.26
C GLU A 115 14.69 14.66 7.51
N ARG A 116 15.67 13.77 7.32
CA ARG A 116 16.88 14.08 6.56
C ARG A 116 16.59 14.33 5.08
N VAL A 117 15.65 13.59 4.49
CA VAL A 117 15.23 13.82 3.10
C VAL A 117 14.51 15.16 2.96
N LYS A 118 13.56 15.47 3.84
CA LYS A 118 12.89 16.79 3.86
C LYS A 118 13.88 17.94 4.06
N PHE A 119 14.87 17.75 4.93
CA PHE A 119 15.94 18.72 5.13
C PHE A 119 16.75 18.94 3.85
N LEU A 120 17.20 17.88 3.19
CA LEU A 120 17.95 17.96 1.93
C LEU A 120 17.13 18.60 0.80
N GLU A 121 15.84 18.30 0.70
CA GLU A 121 14.92 18.92 -0.28
C GLU A 121 14.74 20.42 -0.01
N ASN A 122 14.52 20.81 1.25
CA ASN A 122 14.43 22.21 1.64
C ASN A 122 15.74 22.95 1.39
N TYR A 123 16.88 22.35 1.75
CA TYR A 123 18.20 22.93 1.54
C TYR A 123 18.51 23.12 0.06
N ARG A 124 18.19 22.13 -0.79
CA ARG A 124 18.25 22.25 -2.26
C ARG A 124 17.39 23.40 -2.78
N SER A 125 16.16 23.54 -2.27
CA SER A 125 15.24 24.61 -2.70
C SER A 125 15.78 26.01 -2.36
N THR A 126 16.38 26.16 -1.18
CA THR A 126 17.00 27.41 -0.73
C THR A 126 18.24 27.74 -1.56
N LEU A 127 19.11 26.76 -1.83
CA LEU A 127 20.29 26.95 -2.68
C LEU A 127 19.92 27.32 -4.12
N LYS A 128 18.86 26.71 -4.68
CA LYS A 128 18.34 27.11 -6.00
C LYS A 128 17.83 28.54 -6.02
N ARG A 129 17.13 28.98 -4.97
CA ARG A 129 16.68 30.39 -4.84
C ARG A 129 17.86 31.34 -4.75
N GLN A 130 18.89 31.03 -3.96
CA GLN A 130 20.10 31.84 -3.86
C GLN A 130 20.84 31.94 -5.19
N LEU A 131 20.94 30.84 -5.95
CA LEU A 131 21.52 30.86 -7.30
C LEU A 131 20.73 31.73 -8.27
N ALA A 132 19.39 31.66 -8.24
CA ALA A 132 18.54 32.48 -9.09
C ALA A 132 18.71 33.99 -8.81
N LEU A 133 18.84 34.37 -7.54
CA LEU A 133 19.09 35.76 -7.12
C LEU A 133 20.49 36.27 -7.48
N LEU A 134 21.48 35.39 -7.63
CA LEU A 134 22.84 35.75 -8.07
C LEU A 134 22.99 35.80 -9.60
N GLN A 135 22.02 35.28 -10.34
CA GLN A 135 21.99 35.28 -11.81
C GLN A 135 21.08 36.38 -12.39
N SER A 136 20.23 36.99 -11.56
CA SER A 136 19.46 38.21 -11.85
C SER A 136 20.26 39.46 -11.53
#